data_AF-A0A1S2J489-F1
#
_entry.id   AF-A0A1S2J489-F1
#
_cell.length_a   1.000
_cell.length_b   1.000
_cell.length_c   1.000
_cell.angle_alpha   90.00
_cell.angle_beta   90.00
_cell.angle_gamma   90.00
#
_symmetry.space_group_name_H-M   'P 1'
#
loop_
_entity.id
_entity.type
_entity.pdbx_description
1 polymer ?
#
loop_
_entity_poly.entity_id
_entity_poly.type
_entity_poly.pdbx_seq_one_letter_code
_entity_poly.pdbx_strand_id
1 'polypeptide(L)'
;MNRSGSEYNCQQGGGVFSGPTDVASIDLLRSWNVNTVRIPLNEHCWIGNMDWAPTSSGTAYRNSVTAYVNRLAANGIRSILDLHFTGPTAIWGEQSREMPNTTYSVPFWKSVATKFAGNPAVLYEPYNEPHDVSVACWRDGCAMPGGWQAAGYQQLVDTIRATGAKQPIIVNGLDWGHDMSPLLTAMPKDPAKALVAGQHLYNFKACVTATCWSAQFAPVAAKMPLVAAEIGVNDCSTVMPLAFMKWMDANGGDGYAFWNFGVTGCPDGAQYGGSALISNWDGTRTPYGDAVRKHYRLRPL
;
A
#
# COMPACT_ATOMS: atom_id res chain seq x y z
N MET A 1 -1.53 -7.65 -4.89
CA MET A 1 -0.24 -8.13 -4.33
C MET A 1 0.70 -6.95 -4.10
N ASN A 2 1.46 -6.93 -3.00
CA ASN A 2 2.45 -5.88 -2.72
C ASN A 2 3.77 -6.12 -3.43
N ARG A 3 4.29 -5.09 -4.11
CA ARG A 3 5.61 -5.07 -4.74
C ARG A 3 6.53 -4.10 -3.99
N SER A 4 6.96 -4.52 -2.80
CA SER A 4 7.96 -3.81 -1.99
C SER A 4 9.29 -3.68 -2.74
N GLY A 5 9.99 -2.57 -2.48
CA GLY A 5 11.28 -2.21 -3.04
C GLY A 5 11.41 -0.71 -3.29
N SER A 6 10.38 -0.07 -3.86
CA SER A 6 10.46 1.33 -4.28
C SER A 6 10.40 2.35 -3.14
N GLU A 7 10.01 1.94 -1.95
CA GLU A 7 10.01 2.72 -0.73
C GLU A 7 11.41 2.90 -0.11
N TYR A 8 12.32 1.93 -0.30
CA TYR A 8 13.63 1.94 0.36
C TYR A 8 14.83 1.89 -0.59
N ASN A 9 14.71 1.33 -1.78
CA ASN A 9 15.88 0.95 -2.57
C ASN A 9 16.65 2.17 -3.13
N CYS A 10 15.93 3.26 -3.40
CA CYS A 10 16.48 4.52 -3.88
C CYS A 10 17.38 5.22 -2.85
N GLN A 11 17.02 5.20 -1.56
CA GLN A 11 17.90 5.69 -0.51
C GLN A 11 19.12 4.78 -0.40
N GLN A 12 18.96 3.45 -0.41
CA GLN A 12 20.06 2.48 -0.24
C GLN A 12 21.03 2.37 -1.43
N GLY A 13 20.87 3.18 -2.48
CA GLY A 13 21.74 3.15 -3.67
C GLY A 13 21.50 1.95 -4.60
N GLY A 14 20.41 1.19 -4.40
CA GLY A 14 20.09 -0.01 -5.18
C GLY A 14 19.32 0.26 -6.48
N GLY A 15 19.06 1.53 -6.83
CA GLY A 15 18.17 1.91 -7.92
C GLY A 15 16.73 2.19 -7.46
N VAL A 16 15.76 2.29 -8.39
CA VAL A 16 14.36 2.58 -8.02
C VAL A 16 13.65 1.38 -7.40
N PHE A 17 13.86 0.16 -7.91
CA PHE A 17 13.22 -1.06 -7.43
C PHE A 17 14.27 -2.11 -7.05
N SER A 18 14.04 -2.88 -5.98
CA SER A 18 14.95 -3.95 -5.51
C SER A 18 14.85 -5.27 -6.31
N GLY A 19 14.05 -5.29 -7.40
CA GLY A 19 13.95 -6.43 -8.30
C GLY A 19 13.31 -6.05 -9.65
N PRO A 20 13.09 -7.02 -10.55
CA PRO A 20 12.63 -6.75 -11.91
C PRO A 20 11.23 -6.16 -11.93
N THR A 21 10.99 -5.36 -12.97
CA THR A 21 9.70 -4.74 -13.31
C THR A 21 9.37 -4.92 -14.80
N ASP A 22 10.10 -5.79 -15.49
CA ASP A 22 9.96 -6.08 -16.91
C ASP A 22 8.75 -6.99 -17.22
N VAL A 23 8.55 -7.30 -18.50
CA VAL A 23 7.43 -8.14 -18.96
C VAL A 23 7.48 -9.54 -18.34
N ALA A 24 8.67 -10.14 -18.19
CA ALA A 24 8.80 -11.47 -17.60
C ALA A 24 8.31 -11.50 -16.14
N SER A 25 8.68 -10.49 -15.34
CA SER A 25 8.18 -10.34 -13.98
C SER A 25 6.66 -10.15 -13.92
N ILE A 26 6.08 -9.47 -14.90
CA ILE A 26 4.62 -9.25 -15.00
C ILE A 26 3.90 -10.53 -15.44
N ASP A 27 4.45 -11.28 -16.37
CA ASP A 27 3.90 -12.58 -16.80
C ASP A 27 3.86 -13.57 -15.64
N LEU A 28 4.85 -13.53 -14.76
CA LEU A 28 4.86 -14.30 -13.52
C LEU A 28 3.72 -13.88 -12.58
N LEU A 29 3.46 -12.58 -12.41
CA LEU A 29 2.30 -12.10 -11.64
C LEU A 29 0.99 -12.60 -12.27
N ARG A 30 0.86 -12.52 -13.60
CA ARG A 30 -0.32 -13.01 -14.32
C ARG A 30 -0.51 -14.51 -14.19
N SER A 31 0.58 -15.29 -14.17
CA SER A 31 0.49 -16.75 -13.99
C SER A 31 0.01 -17.16 -12.59
N TRP A 32 0.01 -16.22 -11.64
CA TRP A 32 -0.57 -16.34 -10.30
C TRP A 32 -1.98 -15.77 -10.21
N ASN A 33 -2.58 -15.33 -11.33
CA ASN A 33 -3.90 -14.71 -11.39
C ASN A 33 -3.97 -13.31 -10.74
N VAL A 34 -2.86 -12.57 -10.75
CA VAL A 34 -2.79 -11.23 -10.16
C VAL A 34 -3.32 -10.20 -11.13
N ASN A 35 -4.30 -9.41 -10.69
CA ASN A 35 -4.88 -8.30 -11.46
C ASN A 35 -4.63 -6.92 -10.84
N THR A 36 -3.99 -6.86 -9.67
CA THR A 36 -3.67 -5.61 -8.97
C THR A 36 -2.33 -5.72 -8.24
N VAL A 37 -1.47 -4.71 -8.41
CA VAL A 37 -0.20 -4.56 -7.70
C VAL A 37 -0.19 -3.27 -6.89
N ARG A 38 0.08 -3.37 -5.59
CA ARG A 38 0.34 -2.23 -4.70
C ARG A 38 1.83 -1.91 -4.74
N ILE A 39 2.16 -0.64 -4.99
CA ILE A 39 3.52 -0.12 -5.20
C ILE A 39 3.80 0.88 -4.08
N PRO A 40 4.53 0.47 -3.03
CA PRO A 40 4.98 1.34 -1.96
C PRO A 40 5.95 2.40 -2.51
N LEU A 41 5.70 3.67 -2.23
CA LEU A 41 6.49 4.81 -2.71
C LEU A 41 7.18 5.55 -1.55
N ASN A 42 8.28 6.22 -1.88
CA ASN A 42 9.00 7.11 -0.99
C ASN A 42 8.85 8.55 -1.47
N GLU A 43 8.37 9.45 -0.61
CA GLU A 43 8.12 10.83 -1.02
C GLU A 43 9.40 11.57 -1.40
N HIS A 44 10.51 11.34 -0.70
CA HIS A 44 11.78 11.99 -0.96
C HIS A 44 12.43 11.46 -2.24
N CYS A 45 12.30 10.16 -2.53
CA CYS A 45 12.75 9.62 -3.81
C CYS A 45 11.91 10.16 -4.97
N TRP A 46 10.59 10.31 -4.78
CA TRP A 46 9.72 10.89 -5.80
C TRP A 46 9.99 12.37 -6.04
N ILE A 47 10.14 13.17 -4.98
CA ILE A 47 10.41 14.61 -5.08
C ILE A 47 11.81 14.84 -5.65
N GLY A 48 12.82 14.12 -5.15
CA GLY A 48 14.23 14.31 -5.50
C GLY A 48 14.87 15.47 -4.74
N ASN A 49 14.47 15.69 -3.48
CA ASN A 49 14.98 16.77 -2.64
C ASN A 49 16.13 16.35 -1.70
N MET A 50 16.62 15.12 -1.86
CA MET A 50 17.72 14.57 -1.07
C MET A 50 18.95 14.35 -1.94
N ASP A 51 20.12 14.41 -1.29
CA ASP A 51 21.40 14.04 -1.90
C ASP A 51 21.54 12.50 -2.00
N TRP A 52 20.59 11.90 -2.72
CA TRP A 52 20.57 10.50 -3.10
C TRP A 52 20.81 10.39 -4.60
N ALA A 53 21.27 9.22 -5.06
CA ALA A 53 21.67 9.00 -6.45
C ALA A 53 20.62 9.54 -7.45
N PRO A 54 20.98 10.49 -8.34
CA PRO A 54 20.05 11.09 -9.30
C PRO A 54 19.43 10.09 -10.28
N THR A 55 20.05 8.92 -10.44
CA THR A 55 19.56 7.80 -11.25
C THR A 55 18.40 7.04 -10.60
N SER A 56 18.13 7.27 -9.31
CA SER A 56 17.06 6.62 -8.54
C SER A 56 16.18 7.59 -7.76
N SER A 57 16.35 8.90 -7.93
CA SER A 57 15.56 9.94 -7.27
C SER A 57 14.99 10.94 -8.29
N GLY A 58 14.03 11.76 -7.86
CA GLY A 58 13.41 12.81 -8.66
C GLY A 58 12.84 12.30 -9.98
N THR A 59 13.31 12.88 -11.09
CA THR A 59 12.81 12.52 -12.43
C THR A 59 13.04 11.05 -12.78
N ALA A 60 14.17 10.47 -12.38
CA ALA A 60 14.46 9.06 -12.68
C ALA A 60 13.50 8.12 -11.94
N TYR A 61 13.20 8.43 -10.66
CA TYR A 61 12.20 7.70 -9.87
C TYR A 61 10.81 7.79 -10.50
N ARG A 62 10.36 9.02 -10.79
CA ARG A 62 9.04 9.26 -11.41
C ARG A 62 8.88 8.55 -12.75
N ASN A 63 9.91 8.58 -13.59
CA ASN A 63 9.88 7.90 -14.89
C ASN A 63 9.83 6.38 -14.74
N SER A 64 10.59 5.81 -13.81
CA SER A 64 10.61 4.37 -13.55
C SER A 64 9.28 3.86 -13.00
N VAL A 65 8.69 4.57 -12.04
CA VAL A 65 7.34 4.27 -11.52
C VAL A 65 6.28 4.38 -12.63
N THR A 66 6.32 5.45 -13.43
CA THR A 66 5.39 5.64 -14.55
C THR A 66 5.51 4.51 -15.58
N ALA A 67 6.73 4.12 -15.93
CA ALA A 67 6.97 3.04 -16.87
C ALA A 67 6.44 1.70 -16.35
N TYR A 68 6.62 1.42 -15.06
CA TYR A 68 6.11 0.20 -14.45
C TYR A 68 4.57 0.18 -14.39
N VAL A 69 3.93 1.27 -13.94
CA VAL A 69 2.46 1.42 -13.94
C VAL A 69 1.89 1.22 -15.34
N ASN A 70 2.49 1.83 -16.37
CA ASN A 70 2.03 1.66 -17.75
C ASN A 70 2.20 0.23 -18.25
N ARG A 71 3.29 -0.45 -17.88
CA ARG A 71 3.53 -1.84 -18.25
C ARG A 71 2.55 -2.79 -17.57
N LEU A 72 2.21 -2.56 -16.30
CA LEU A 72 1.16 -3.27 -15.59
C LEU A 72 -0.20 -3.07 -16.27
N ALA A 73 -0.57 -1.82 -16.55
CA ALA A 73 -1.84 -1.47 -17.19
C ALA A 73 -1.98 -2.12 -18.57
N ALA A 74 -0.92 -2.10 -19.40
CA ALA A 74 -0.88 -2.76 -20.71
C ALA A 74 -1.07 -4.29 -20.63
N ASN A 75 -0.86 -4.87 -19.45
CA ASN A 75 -1.02 -6.29 -19.17
C ASN A 75 -2.28 -6.61 -18.33
N GLY A 76 -3.21 -5.66 -18.22
CA GLY A 76 -4.48 -5.85 -17.50
C GLY A 76 -4.36 -5.80 -15.97
N ILE A 77 -3.24 -5.30 -15.45
CA ILE A 77 -2.99 -5.18 -14.01
C ILE A 77 -3.15 -3.73 -13.56
N ARG A 78 -3.98 -3.49 -12.55
CA ARG A 78 -4.13 -2.18 -11.89
C ARG A 78 -3.00 -1.91 -10.90
N SER A 79 -2.73 -0.65 -10.63
CA SER A 79 -1.72 -0.20 -9.67
C SER A 79 -2.35 0.56 -8.51
N ILE A 80 -2.08 0.17 -7.27
CA ILE A 80 -2.31 1.00 -6.10
C ILE A 80 -0.99 1.73 -5.81
N LEU A 81 -1.00 3.05 -5.87
CA LEU A 81 0.15 3.88 -5.49
C LEU A 81 0.00 4.27 -4.03
N ASP A 82 0.96 3.87 -3.22
CA ASP A 82 0.94 3.99 -1.75
C ASP A 82 2.06 4.92 -1.28
N LEU A 83 1.72 5.95 -0.48
CA LEU A 83 2.74 6.70 0.25
C LEU A 83 3.18 5.88 1.46
N HIS A 84 4.34 5.24 1.32
CA HIS A 84 4.84 4.30 2.30
C HIS A 84 5.84 4.94 3.25
N PHE A 85 6.87 5.59 2.69
CA PHE A 85 7.90 6.28 3.48
C PHE A 85 7.78 7.81 3.35
N THR A 86 7.64 8.46 4.49
CA THR A 86 7.49 9.92 4.66
C THR A 86 8.36 10.41 5.83
N GLY A 87 8.71 11.70 5.84
CA GLY A 87 9.33 12.36 6.98
C GLY A 87 9.42 13.88 6.82
N PRO A 88 9.28 14.67 7.91
CA PRO A 88 9.51 16.11 7.88
C PRO A 88 11.00 16.46 7.70
N THR A 89 11.89 15.52 7.94
CA THR A 89 13.28 15.53 7.52
C THR A 89 13.60 14.14 7.02
N ALA A 90 14.22 14.04 5.86
CA ALA A 90 14.63 12.74 5.35
C ALA A 90 15.80 12.22 6.17
N ILE A 91 15.59 11.10 6.84
CA ILE A 91 16.63 10.38 7.57
C ILE A 91 16.74 8.99 6.95
N TRP A 92 17.98 8.54 6.81
CA TRP A 92 18.29 7.19 6.39
C TRP A 92 17.56 6.18 7.27
N GLY A 93 16.72 5.35 6.66
CA GLY A 93 16.02 4.30 7.39
C GLY A 93 14.87 4.76 8.29
N GLU A 94 14.38 6.00 8.17
CA GLU A 94 13.08 6.33 8.77
C GLU A 94 11.96 5.58 8.04
N GLN A 95 11.39 4.63 8.78
CA GLN A 95 10.22 3.85 8.45
C GLN A 95 9.04 4.56 9.11
N SER A 96 7.99 4.87 8.33
CA SER A 96 6.64 5.31 8.75
C SER A 96 6.54 6.30 9.93
N ARG A 97 6.10 7.53 9.65
CA ARG A 97 5.64 8.47 10.70
C ARG A 97 4.22 8.15 11.16
N GLU A 98 3.78 8.79 12.23
CA GLU A 98 2.40 8.73 12.74
C GLU A 98 1.36 9.08 11.66
N MET A 99 1.69 10.08 10.85
CA MET A 99 0.87 10.62 9.77
C MET A 99 1.76 11.21 8.66
N PRO A 100 1.23 11.41 7.44
CA PRO A 100 1.87 12.23 6.41
C PRO A 100 2.09 13.66 6.88
N ASN A 101 3.02 14.36 6.27
CA ASN A 101 3.34 15.75 6.62
C ASN A 101 2.91 16.75 5.55
N THR A 102 2.57 17.97 5.96
CA THR A 102 2.15 19.02 5.02
C THR A 102 3.27 19.54 4.12
N THR A 103 4.54 19.42 4.56
CA THR A 103 5.71 19.97 3.88
C THR A 103 6.08 19.19 2.61
N TYR A 104 6.01 17.86 2.66
CA TYR A 104 6.47 16.97 1.58
C TYR A 104 5.37 16.05 1.07
N SER A 105 4.53 15.49 1.94
CA SER A 105 3.50 14.53 1.50
C SER A 105 2.41 15.19 0.67
N VAL A 106 2.01 16.41 0.99
CA VAL A 106 1.00 17.15 0.20
C VAL A 106 1.56 17.51 -1.20
N PRO A 107 2.76 18.10 -1.36
CA PRO A 107 3.38 18.26 -2.68
C PRO A 107 3.61 16.94 -3.43
N PHE A 108 4.00 15.87 -2.72
CA PHE A 108 4.11 14.53 -3.29
C PHE A 108 2.80 14.08 -3.91
N TRP A 109 1.69 14.13 -3.17
CA TRP A 109 0.39 13.70 -3.66
C TRP A 109 -0.14 14.55 -4.81
N LYS A 110 0.09 15.87 -4.76
CA LYS A 110 -0.22 16.73 -5.91
C LYS A 110 0.54 16.28 -7.16
N SER A 111 1.82 15.94 -7.03
CA SER A 111 2.67 15.50 -8.13
C SER A 111 2.26 14.13 -8.67
N VAL A 112 2.05 13.14 -7.79
CA VAL A 112 1.59 11.78 -8.16
C VAL A 112 0.22 11.84 -8.84
N ALA A 113 -0.76 12.51 -8.22
CA ALA A 113 -2.11 12.58 -8.78
C ALA A 113 -2.15 13.34 -10.11
N THR A 114 -1.38 14.42 -10.27
CA THR A 114 -1.26 15.11 -11.57
C THR A 114 -0.68 14.18 -12.65
N LYS A 115 0.36 13.41 -12.31
CA LYS A 115 1.02 12.47 -13.23
C LYS A 115 0.06 11.38 -13.73
N PHE A 116 -0.85 10.93 -12.88
CA PHE A 116 -1.71 9.77 -13.14
C PHE A 116 -3.20 10.09 -13.27
N ALA A 117 -3.64 11.36 -13.23
CA ALA A 117 -5.06 11.75 -13.24
C ALA A 117 -5.87 11.14 -14.40
N GLY A 118 -5.25 10.94 -15.56
CA GLY A 118 -5.87 10.33 -16.74
C GLY A 118 -5.75 8.81 -16.85
N ASN A 119 -5.10 8.13 -15.90
CA ASN A 119 -4.87 6.69 -15.96
C ASN A 119 -5.92 5.92 -15.13
N PRO A 120 -6.90 5.25 -15.75
CA PRO A 120 -7.95 4.52 -15.04
C PRO A 120 -7.47 3.24 -14.37
N ALA A 121 -6.24 2.79 -14.65
CA ALA A 121 -5.64 1.63 -13.99
C ALA A 121 -4.99 1.98 -12.63
N VAL A 122 -4.99 3.25 -12.21
CA VAL A 122 -4.38 3.70 -10.96
C VAL A 122 -5.42 3.90 -9.87
N LEU A 123 -5.12 3.43 -8.67
CA LEU A 123 -5.77 3.78 -7.40
C LEU A 123 -4.75 4.51 -6.52
N TYR A 124 -5.20 5.38 -5.63
CA TYR A 124 -4.35 6.12 -4.71
C TYR A 124 -4.57 5.65 -3.28
N GLU A 125 -3.52 5.42 -2.52
CA GLU A 125 -3.56 5.12 -1.10
C GLU A 125 -2.75 6.19 -0.37
N PRO A 126 -3.41 7.26 0.14
CA PRO A 126 -2.75 8.47 0.62
C PRO A 126 -1.73 8.25 1.73
N TYR A 127 -1.91 7.19 2.52
CA TYR A 127 -0.93 6.80 3.51
C TYR A 127 -1.02 5.34 3.91
N ASN A 128 0.15 4.70 3.99
CA ASN A 128 0.30 3.30 4.39
C ASN A 128 -0.35 2.99 5.74
N GLU A 129 0.13 3.59 6.82
CA GLU A 129 -0.24 3.14 8.16
C GLU A 129 -0.32 4.29 9.19
N PRO A 130 -1.45 5.00 9.27
CA PRO A 130 -1.69 5.96 10.35
C PRO A 130 -1.67 5.30 11.74
N HIS A 131 -1.04 5.95 12.72
CA HIS A 131 -0.93 5.43 14.09
C HIS A 131 -0.68 6.55 15.12
N ASP A 132 -0.90 6.24 16.40
CA ASP A 132 -0.55 7.09 17.55
C ASP A 132 -1.04 8.56 17.50
N VAL A 133 -2.16 8.80 16.81
CA VAL A 133 -2.84 10.09 16.73
C VAL A 133 -4.33 9.95 17.03
N SER A 134 -4.97 11.06 17.41
CA SER A 134 -6.42 11.10 17.58
C SER A 134 -7.15 11.01 16.23
N VAL A 135 -8.41 10.56 16.24
CA VAL A 135 -9.28 10.56 15.05
C VAL A 135 -9.41 11.96 14.43
N ALA A 136 -9.41 13.01 15.27
CA ALA A 136 -9.42 14.39 14.80
C ALA A 136 -8.15 14.73 14.00
N CYS A 137 -6.96 14.35 14.51
CA CYS A 137 -5.71 14.56 13.78
C CYS A 137 -5.62 13.69 12.52
N TRP A 138 -6.09 12.44 12.57
CA TRP A 138 -6.18 11.56 11.40
C TRP A 138 -7.01 12.18 10.27
N ARG A 139 -8.15 12.82 10.58
CA ARG A 139 -9.01 13.46 9.58
C ARG A 139 -8.48 14.82 9.13
N ASP A 140 -8.16 15.70 10.08
CA ASP A 140 -7.96 17.14 9.83
C ASP A 140 -6.48 17.56 9.85
N GLY A 141 -5.59 16.69 10.33
CA GLY A 141 -4.21 17.03 10.64
C GLY A 141 -4.06 17.68 12.01
N CYS A 142 -2.83 17.75 12.52
CA CYS A 142 -2.51 18.40 13.78
C CYS A 142 -1.04 18.78 13.88
N ALA A 143 -0.71 19.64 14.83
CA ALA A 143 0.67 19.88 15.22
C ALA A 143 1.20 18.65 15.96
N MET A 144 2.35 18.13 15.52
CA MET A 144 2.95 16.92 16.07
C MET A 144 4.02 17.26 17.12
N PRO A 145 4.24 16.38 18.13
CA PRO A 145 5.27 16.59 19.18
C PRO A 145 6.71 16.80 18.68
N GLY A 146 7.01 16.58 17.39
CA GLY A 146 8.30 16.87 16.75
C GLY A 146 8.39 18.22 16.03
N GLY A 147 7.44 19.14 16.23
CA GLY A 147 7.46 20.48 15.62
C GLY A 147 7.10 20.52 14.14
N TRP A 148 6.56 19.43 13.59
CA TRP A 148 6.04 19.34 12.22
C TRP A 148 4.52 19.27 12.22
N GLN A 149 3.92 19.52 11.05
CA GLN A 149 2.47 19.55 10.87
C GLN A 149 2.02 18.32 10.09
N ALA A 150 1.19 17.49 10.72
CA ALA A 150 0.54 16.36 10.08
C ALA A 150 -0.52 16.84 9.08
N ALA A 151 -0.55 16.19 7.91
CA ALA A 151 -1.58 16.33 6.90
C ALA A 151 -2.64 15.25 7.11
N GLY A 152 -3.85 15.66 7.50
CA GLY A 152 -4.98 14.74 7.66
C GLY A 152 -5.53 14.23 6.33
N TYR A 153 -6.30 13.15 6.38
CA TYR A 153 -6.89 12.54 5.19
C TYR A 153 -7.79 13.48 4.39
N GLN A 154 -8.50 14.43 5.02
CA GLN A 154 -9.30 15.41 4.27
C GLN A 154 -8.42 16.22 3.32
N GLN A 155 -7.29 16.73 3.82
CA GLN A 155 -6.34 17.50 3.02
C GLN A 155 -5.73 16.67 1.88
N LEU A 156 -5.42 15.39 2.15
CA LEU A 156 -4.85 14.49 1.14
C LEU A 156 -5.87 14.16 0.03
N VAL A 157 -7.12 13.88 0.40
CA VAL A 157 -8.22 13.67 -0.56
C VAL A 157 -8.44 14.91 -1.40
N ASP A 158 -8.54 16.08 -0.78
CA ASP A 158 -8.72 17.35 -1.49
C ASP A 158 -7.55 17.63 -2.44
N THR A 159 -6.32 17.34 -2.01
CA THR A 159 -5.12 17.51 -2.82
C THR A 159 -5.15 16.63 -4.07
N ILE A 160 -5.53 15.36 -3.93
CA ILE A 160 -5.66 14.43 -5.07
C ILE A 160 -6.79 14.91 -6.00
N ARG A 161 -7.96 15.23 -5.45
CA ARG A 161 -9.13 15.66 -6.25
C ARG A 161 -8.91 17.00 -6.96
N ALA A 162 -8.14 17.91 -6.38
CA ALA A 162 -7.78 19.19 -7.02
C ALA A 162 -6.97 19.03 -8.32
N THR A 163 -6.37 17.86 -8.56
CA THR A 163 -5.69 17.56 -9.85
C THR A 163 -6.65 17.12 -10.96
N GLY A 164 -7.93 16.93 -10.64
CA GLY A 164 -8.93 16.36 -11.55
C GLY A 164 -9.01 14.84 -11.53
N ALA A 165 -8.18 14.17 -10.73
CA ALA A 165 -8.20 12.72 -10.56
C ALA A 165 -9.55 12.23 -9.99
N LYS A 166 -10.17 11.26 -10.67
CA LYS A 166 -11.46 10.65 -10.27
C LYS A 166 -11.34 9.21 -9.80
N GLN A 167 -10.13 8.65 -9.85
CA GLN A 167 -9.90 7.26 -9.49
C GLN A 167 -10.14 6.99 -8.00
N PRO A 168 -10.33 5.72 -7.59
CA PRO A 168 -10.54 5.39 -6.20
C PRO A 168 -9.39 5.84 -5.29
N ILE A 169 -9.74 6.24 -4.07
CA ILE A 169 -8.80 6.58 -3.00
C ILE A 169 -9.02 5.62 -1.83
N ILE A 170 -8.01 4.81 -1.51
CA ILE A 170 -8.00 3.88 -0.39
C ILE A 170 -7.61 4.65 0.88
N VAL A 171 -8.48 4.67 1.88
CA VAL A 171 -8.28 5.36 3.15
C VAL A 171 -8.06 4.32 4.24
N ASN A 172 -6.84 4.27 4.78
CA ASN A 172 -6.51 3.41 5.91
C ASN A 172 -6.91 4.07 7.24
N GLY A 173 -7.30 3.24 8.20
CA GLY A 173 -7.64 3.65 9.55
C GLY A 173 -6.43 3.86 10.47
N LEU A 174 -6.67 3.79 11.78
CA LEU A 174 -5.64 3.91 12.82
C LEU A 174 -5.05 2.54 13.17
N ASP A 175 -4.22 2.46 14.21
CA ASP A 175 -3.52 1.24 14.64
C ASP A 175 -2.80 0.57 13.46
N TRP A 176 -2.00 1.36 12.75
CA TRP A 176 -1.26 0.90 11.58
C TRP A 176 -2.18 0.33 10.48
N GLY A 177 -3.23 1.08 10.16
CA GLY A 177 -4.23 0.67 9.18
C GLY A 177 -5.12 -0.51 9.60
N HIS A 178 -5.09 -0.95 10.87
CA HIS A 178 -5.88 -2.08 11.37
C HIS A 178 -7.26 -1.68 11.91
N ASP A 179 -7.33 -0.57 12.65
CA ASP A 179 -8.57 -0.04 13.22
C ASP A 179 -9.29 0.84 12.19
N MET A 180 -10.34 0.28 11.59
CA MET A 180 -11.18 0.96 10.61
C MET A 180 -12.30 1.81 11.21
N SER A 181 -12.44 1.87 12.53
CA SER A 181 -13.49 2.67 13.20
C SER A 181 -13.52 4.16 12.81
N PRO A 182 -12.39 4.84 12.49
CA PRO A 182 -12.42 6.23 12.01
C PRO A 182 -13.20 6.41 10.70
N LEU A 183 -13.24 5.39 9.84
CA LEU A 183 -13.97 5.44 8.57
C LEU A 183 -15.50 5.51 8.77
N LEU A 184 -16.00 5.05 9.92
CA LEU A 184 -17.43 5.09 10.24
C LEU A 184 -17.86 6.42 10.88
N THR A 185 -16.93 7.15 11.49
CA THR A 185 -17.23 8.29 12.37
C THR A 185 -16.67 9.62 11.86
N ALA A 186 -15.61 9.58 11.07
CA ALA A 186 -14.83 10.76 10.68
C ALA A 186 -14.41 10.74 9.20
N MET A 187 -15.12 9.99 8.35
CA MET A 187 -14.78 9.82 6.94
C MET A 187 -14.53 11.16 6.21
N PRO A 188 -13.43 11.28 5.44
CA PRO A 188 -13.22 12.44 4.57
C PRO A 188 -14.35 12.60 3.56
N LYS A 189 -14.62 13.85 3.17
CA LYS A 189 -15.54 14.16 2.10
C LYS A 189 -14.82 14.00 0.76
N ASP A 190 -15.40 13.19 -0.12
CA ASP A 190 -14.92 13.01 -1.49
C ASP A 190 -16.01 13.42 -2.50
N PRO A 191 -15.81 14.48 -3.29
CA PRO A 191 -16.76 14.87 -4.33
C PRO A 191 -16.94 13.81 -5.43
N ALA A 192 -15.95 12.93 -5.65
CA ALA A 192 -16.06 11.83 -6.60
C ALA A 192 -16.79 10.61 -6.04
N LYS A 193 -17.05 10.56 -4.72
CA LYS A 193 -17.68 9.43 -4.02
C LYS A 193 -16.99 8.08 -4.32
N ALA A 194 -15.67 8.09 -4.40
CA ALA A 194 -14.85 6.94 -4.77
C ALA A 194 -13.82 6.61 -3.66
N LEU A 195 -14.19 6.79 -2.40
CA LEU A 195 -13.38 6.32 -1.28
C LEU A 195 -13.56 4.81 -1.10
N VAL A 196 -12.47 4.14 -0.75
CA VAL A 196 -12.38 2.70 -0.47
C VAL A 196 -11.76 2.55 0.92
N ALA A 197 -12.30 1.66 1.75
CA ALA A 197 -11.70 1.33 3.03
C ALA A 197 -10.46 0.48 2.79
N GLY A 198 -9.34 0.86 3.39
CA GLY A 198 -8.14 0.04 3.41
C GLY A 198 -7.98 -0.69 4.73
N GLN A 199 -7.46 -1.92 4.66
CA GLN A 199 -7.22 -2.77 5.83
C GLN A 199 -5.84 -3.45 5.80
N HIS A 200 -5.14 -3.37 6.92
CA HIS A 200 -3.89 -4.08 7.16
C HIS A 200 -4.10 -5.18 8.22
N LEU A 201 -3.88 -6.43 7.82
CA LEU A 201 -4.03 -7.58 8.72
C LEU A 201 -2.73 -8.38 8.87
N TYR A 202 -2.27 -8.45 10.12
CA TYR A 202 -1.13 -9.26 10.53
C TYR A 202 -1.50 -10.16 11.72
N ASN A 203 -0.81 -11.30 11.87
CA ASN A 203 -1.10 -12.31 12.90
C ASN A 203 -0.86 -11.82 14.35
N PHE A 204 -0.16 -10.69 14.51
CA PHE A 204 0.11 -10.04 15.79
C PHE A 204 -0.86 -8.89 16.13
N LYS A 205 -1.91 -8.68 15.33
CA LYS A 205 -2.96 -7.70 15.61
C LYS A 205 -4.03 -8.26 16.56
N ALA A 206 -4.79 -7.38 17.19
CA ALA A 206 -5.85 -7.79 18.12
C ALA A 206 -7.01 -8.51 17.42
N CYS A 207 -7.36 -8.13 16.18
CA CYS A 207 -8.50 -8.68 15.45
C CYS A 207 -8.08 -9.69 14.36
N VAL A 208 -7.79 -10.93 14.76
CA VAL A 208 -7.22 -11.98 13.87
C VAL A 208 -8.11 -13.23 13.72
N THR A 209 -9.38 -13.13 14.09
CA THR A 209 -10.35 -14.24 13.98
C THR A 209 -11.56 -13.86 13.15
N ALA A 210 -12.22 -14.83 12.52
CA ALA A 210 -13.42 -14.60 11.73
C ALA A 210 -14.55 -13.90 12.51
N THR A 211 -14.76 -14.27 13.79
CA THR A 211 -15.72 -13.59 14.66
C THR A 211 -15.38 -12.12 14.82
N CYS A 212 -14.10 -11.80 15.02
CA CYS A 212 -13.67 -10.42 15.15
C CYS A 212 -13.81 -9.65 13.82
N TRP A 213 -13.42 -10.24 12.70
CA TRP A 213 -13.56 -9.61 11.38
C TRP A 213 -15.02 -9.30 11.05
N SER A 214 -15.94 -10.23 11.34
CA SER A 214 -17.38 -10.00 11.19
C SER A 214 -17.90 -8.89 12.12
N ALA A 215 -17.35 -8.75 13.32
CA ALA A 215 -17.75 -7.70 14.26
C ALA A 215 -17.18 -6.32 13.93
N GLN A 216 -15.93 -6.26 13.47
CA GLN A 216 -15.17 -5.01 13.32
C GLN A 216 -15.10 -4.53 11.87
N PHE A 217 -14.97 -5.44 10.89
CA PHE A 217 -14.68 -5.11 9.50
C PHE A 217 -15.93 -5.14 8.62
N ALA A 218 -16.84 -6.10 8.82
CA ALA A 218 -18.08 -6.17 8.04
C ALA A 218 -18.96 -4.89 8.14
N PRO A 219 -19.07 -4.19 9.29
CA PRO A 219 -19.80 -2.92 9.35
C PRO A 219 -19.24 -1.83 8.44
N VAL A 220 -17.94 -1.88 8.13
CA VAL A 220 -17.28 -0.95 7.20
C VAL A 220 -17.54 -1.37 5.76
N ALA A 221 -17.34 -2.65 5.44
CA ALA A 221 -17.62 -3.22 4.11
C ALA A 221 -19.09 -3.04 3.68
N ALA A 222 -20.02 -3.00 4.63
CA ALA A 222 -21.43 -2.73 4.36
C ALA A 222 -21.71 -1.28 3.89
N LYS A 223 -20.79 -0.33 4.10
CA LYS A 223 -20.97 1.08 3.75
C LYS A 223 -20.15 1.53 2.55
N MET A 224 -19.07 0.84 2.23
CA MET A 224 -18.15 1.21 1.17
C MET A 224 -17.28 0.02 0.75
N PRO A 225 -16.66 0.08 -0.44
CA PRO A 225 -15.75 -0.97 -0.86
C PRO A 225 -14.60 -1.15 0.13
N LEU A 226 -14.16 -2.38 0.35
CA LEU A 226 -13.09 -2.75 1.30
C LEU A 226 -11.98 -3.52 0.58
N VAL A 227 -10.75 -3.00 0.66
CA VAL A 227 -9.54 -3.66 0.18
C VAL A 227 -8.60 -3.93 1.35
N ALA A 228 -8.18 -5.18 1.52
CA ALA A 228 -7.06 -5.48 2.42
C ALA A 228 -5.74 -5.17 1.71
N ALA A 229 -5.23 -3.95 1.88
CA ALA A 229 -4.02 -3.47 1.23
C ALA A 229 -2.76 -4.22 1.70
N GLU A 230 -2.79 -4.79 2.90
CA GLU A 230 -1.77 -5.71 3.39
C GLU A 230 -2.36 -6.90 4.14
N ILE A 231 -1.86 -8.09 3.81
CA ILE A 231 -2.04 -9.31 4.58
C ILE A 231 -0.67 -9.96 4.73
N GLY A 232 -0.24 -10.20 5.97
CA GLY A 232 1.04 -10.81 6.26
C GLY A 232 1.10 -11.49 7.62
N VAL A 233 2.24 -12.10 7.90
CA VAL A 233 2.58 -12.78 9.16
C VAL A 233 4.06 -12.60 9.49
N ASN A 234 4.42 -12.84 10.75
CA ASN A 234 5.81 -12.89 11.21
C ASN A 234 6.33 -14.31 11.50
N ASP A 235 5.53 -15.36 11.24
CA ASP A 235 5.80 -16.75 11.62
C ASP A 235 5.78 -17.75 10.43
N CYS A 236 5.70 -17.24 9.19
CA CYS A 236 5.54 -18.04 7.97
C CYS A 236 4.27 -18.92 7.91
N SER A 237 3.31 -18.73 8.82
CA SER A 237 2.06 -19.48 8.86
C SER A 237 1.08 -19.01 7.79
N THR A 238 0.55 -19.95 7.01
CA THR A 238 -0.50 -19.66 6.02
C THR A 238 -1.91 -19.68 6.62
N VAL A 239 -2.08 -20.03 7.91
CA VAL A 239 -3.40 -20.32 8.49
C VAL A 239 -4.29 -19.07 8.53
N MET A 240 -3.84 -18.01 9.20
CA MET A 240 -4.62 -16.77 9.32
C MET A 240 -4.82 -16.08 7.95
N PRO A 241 -3.78 -15.87 7.11
CA PRO A 241 -3.96 -15.18 5.83
C PRO A 241 -4.92 -15.88 4.87
N LEU A 242 -4.87 -17.22 4.78
CA LEU A 242 -5.82 -17.98 3.96
C LEU A 242 -7.24 -17.92 4.52
N ALA A 243 -7.40 -17.96 5.85
CA ALA A 243 -8.70 -17.82 6.49
C ALA A 243 -9.29 -16.41 6.23
N PHE A 244 -8.47 -15.37 6.30
CA PHE A 244 -8.91 -14.00 6.06
C PHE A 244 -9.31 -13.76 4.60
N MET A 245 -8.53 -14.23 3.62
CA MET A 245 -8.95 -14.15 2.21
C MET A 245 -10.29 -14.84 1.96
N LYS A 246 -10.48 -16.05 2.51
CA LYS A 246 -11.75 -16.77 2.39
C LYS A 246 -12.90 -16.01 3.05
N TRP A 247 -12.65 -15.34 4.18
CA TRP A 247 -13.64 -14.50 4.84
C TRP A 247 -13.97 -13.27 3.98
N MET A 248 -12.98 -12.57 3.44
CA MET A 248 -13.17 -11.44 2.51
C MET A 248 -14.00 -11.87 1.29
N ASP A 249 -13.64 -12.99 0.67
CA ASP A 249 -14.35 -13.57 -0.47
C ASP A 249 -15.83 -13.87 -0.16
N ALA A 250 -16.14 -14.32 1.06
CA ALA A 250 -17.48 -14.71 1.47
C ALA A 250 -18.33 -13.54 1.99
N ASN A 251 -17.71 -12.43 2.40
CA ASN A 251 -18.38 -11.32 3.09
C ASN A 251 -18.32 -10.00 2.31
N GLY A 252 -18.07 -10.06 0.99
CA GLY A 252 -18.14 -8.89 0.11
C GLY A 252 -16.93 -7.97 0.17
N GLY A 253 -15.74 -8.50 0.50
CA GLY A 253 -14.48 -7.76 0.30
C GLY A 253 -14.16 -7.60 -1.19
N ASP A 254 -13.67 -6.43 -1.58
CA ASP A 254 -13.44 -6.06 -2.98
C ASP A 254 -12.03 -6.39 -3.49
N GLY A 255 -11.11 -6.72 -2.58
CA GLY A 255 -9.77 -7.19 -2.97
C GLY A 255 -8.80 -7.31 -1.82
N TYR A 256 -7.64 -7.89 -2.12
CA TYR A 256 -6.55 -8.00 -1.17
C TYR A 256 -5.19 -8.00 -1.87
N ALA A 257 -4.18 -7.46 -1.19
CA ALA A 257 -2.79 -7.47 -1.61
C ALA A 257 -1.93 -8.10 -0.52
N PHE A 258 -1.34 -9.26 -0.83
CA PHE A 258 -0.44 -9.93 0.10
C PHE A 258 0.88 -9.19 0.20
N TRP A 259 1.32 -8.96 1.43
CA TRP A 259 2.70 -8.56 1.73
C TRP A 259 3.54 -9.84 1.77
N ASN A 260 4.65 -9.99 1.04
CA ASN A 260 4.95 -9.23 -0.18
C ASN A 260 5.62 -10.11 -1.26
N PHE A 261 5.53 -9.67 -2.52
CA PHE A 261 6.26 -10.24 -3.64
C PHE A 261 7.73 -9.79 -3.61
N GLY A 262 8.47 -10.39 -2.69
CA GLY A 262 9.89 -10.17 -2.44
C GLY A 262 10.59 -11.46 -2.04
N VAL A 263 11.92 -11.42 -2.07
CA VAL A 263 12.80 -12.60 -1.93
C VAL A 263 13.31 -12.84 -0.50
N THR A 264 13.07 -11.90 0.42
CA THR A 264 13.58 -11.96 1.79
C THR A 264 12.47 -12.24 2.78
N GLY A 265 12.61 -13.32 3.56
CA GLY A 265 11.85 -13.44 4.81
C GLY A 265 11.54 -14.83 5.35
N CYS A 266 11.05 -15.76 4.52
CA CYS A 266 10.75 -17.14 4.94
C CYS A 266 11.75 -18.10 4.28
N PRO A 267 12.51 -18.91 5.05
CA PRO A 267 12.40 -19.17 6.50
C PRO A 267 13.24 -18.25 7.42
N ASP A 268 13.87 -17.20 6.90
CA ASP A 268 15.00 -16.50 7.54
C ASP A 268 14.67 -15.62 8.77
N GLY A 269 13.42 -15.58 9.24
CA GLY A 269 13.06 -15.11 10.59
C GLY A 269 13.39 -13.65 10.94
N ALA A 270 13.77 -12.81 9.98
CA ALA A 270 13.98 -11.39 10.22
C ALA A 270 12.66 -10.69 10.60
N GLN A 271 12.75 -9.53 11.26
CA GLN A 271 11.64 -8.77 11.86
C GLN A 271 10.45 -8.44 10.92
N TYR A 272 10.61 -8.59 9.60
CA TYR A 272 9.57 -8.43 8.57
C TYR A 272 9.48 -9.64 7.60
N GLY A 273 10.04 -10.77 8.01
CA GLY A 273 10.35 -11.91 7.14
C GLY A 273 9.21 -12.91 6.92
N GLY A 274 8.18 -12.94 7.76
CA GLY A 274 7.21 -14.05 7.69
C GLY A 274 6.36 -14.14 6.42
N SER A 275 6.52 -13.25 5.42
CA SER A 275 5.58 -13.15 4.29
C SER A 275 6.21 -13.10 2.89
N ALA A 276 7.47 -13.50 2.72
CA ALA A 276 8.09 -13.60 1.40
C ALA A 276 7.35 -14.62 0.52
N LEU A 277 6.84 -14.19 -0.63
CA LEU A 277 6.12 -15.08 -1.56
C LEU A 277 7.07 -15.85 -2.49
N ILE A 278 8.25 -15.30 -2.75
CA ILE A 278 9.28 -15.92 -3.61
C ILE A 278 10.60 -15.96 -2.85
N SER A 279 11.51 -16.85 -3.25
CA SER A 279 12.90 -16.88 -2.75
C SER A 279 13.90 -16.41 -3.79
N ASN A 280 13.45 -16.23 -5.05
CA ASN A 280 14.25 -15.71 -6.14
C ASN A 280 13.35 -14.98 -7.16
N TRP A 281 13.89 -13.97 -7.83
CA TRP A 281 13.21 -13.17 -8.84
C TRP A 281 12.82 -13.94 -10.10
N ASP A 282 13.33 -15.16 -10.30
CA ASP A 282 12.85 -16.11 -11.32
C ASP A 282 11.45 -16.69 -11.03
N GLY A 283 10.89 -16.39 -9.86
CA GLY A 283 9.58 -16.88 -9.44
C GLY A 283 9.60 -18.18 -8.64
N THR A 284 10.77 -18.62 -8.18
CA THR A 284 10.89 -19.71 -7.21
C THR A 284 10.06 -19.38 -5.98
N ARG A 285 9.03 -20.19 -5.74
CA ARG A 285 8.03 -19.98 -4.68
C ARG A 285 8.56 -20.43 -3.33
N THR A 286 8.27 -19.66 -2.28
CA THR A 286 8.32 -20.19 -0.92
C THR A 286 7.10 -21.11 -0.68
N PRO A 287 7.11 -21.98 0.35
CA PRO A 287 5.90 -22.73 0.74
C PRO A 287 4.71 -21.82 1.03
N TYR A 288 4.96 -20.67 1.67
CA TYR A 288 3.97 -19.64 1.94
C TYR A 288 3.41 -19.04 0.64
N GLY A 289 4.29 -18.67 -0.31
CA GLY A 289 3.89 -18.14 -1.61
C GLY A 289 3.12 -19.13 -2.48
N ASP A 290 3.43 -20.43 -2.41
CA ASP A 290 2.64 -21.44 -3.14
C ASP A 290 1.20 -21.54 -2.60
N ALA A 291 0.99 -21.37 -1.29
CA ALA A 291 -0.35 -21.35 -0.69
C ALA A 291 -1.17 -20.13 -1.16
N VAL A 292 -0.56 -18.94 -1.17
CA VAL A 292 -1.20 -17.71 -1.66
C VAL A 292 -1.52 -17.83 -3.15
N ARG A 293 -0.55 -18.29 -3.97
CA ARG A 293 -0.76 -18.57 -5.40
C ARG A 293 -1.92 -19.51 -5.64
N LYS A 294 -2.00 -20.62 -4.90
CA LYS A 294 -3.10 -21.60 -5.03
C LYS A 294 -4.44 -20.92 -4.77
N HIS A 295 -4.54 -20.07 -3.76
CA HIS A 295 -5.76 -19.32 -3.49
C HIS A 295 -6.11 -18.38 -4.66
N TYR A 296 -5.17 -17.57 -5.13
CA TYR A 296 -5.43 -16.62 -6.24
C TYR A 296 -5.92 -17.32 -7.51
N ARG A 297 -5.39 -18.50 -7.82
CA ARG A 297 -5.78 -19.30 -9.00
C ARG A 297 -7.16 -19.93 -8.90
N LEU A 298 -7.81 -19.92 -7.74
CA LEU A 298 -9.21 -20.36 -7.60
C LEU A 298 -10.20 -19.26 -7.98
N ARG A 299 -9.74 -18.01 -8.15
CA ARG A 299 -10.58 -16.86 -8.44
C ARG A 299 -10.74 -16.67 -9.97
N PRO A 300 -11.91 -16.25 -10.45
CA PRO A 300 -12.06 -15.81 -11.84
C PRO A 300 -11.22 -14.55 -12.09
N LEU A 301 -10.75 -14.36 -13.34
CA LEU A 301 -10.04 -13.17 -13.80
C LEU A 301 -10.99 -11.98 -13.98
#